data_AF-A0A815YIL7-F1
#
_entry.id   AF-A0A815YIL7-F1
#
_cell.length_a   1.000
_cell.length_b   1.000
_cell.length_c   1.000
_cell.angle_alpha   90.00
_cell.angle_beta   90.00
_cell.angle_gamma   90.00
#
_symmetry.space_group_name_H-M   'P 1'
#
loop_
_entity.id
_entity.type
_entity.pdbx_description
1 polymer ?
#
loop_
_entity_poly.entity_id
_entity_poly.type
_entity_poly.pdbx_seq_one_letter_code
_entity_poly.pdbx_strand_id
1 'polypeptide(L)'
;MISNSTPEKCSLNNLQCEITFSISNKGKRLLIFKNYVFRCNKTTKSKIYWMCGESECGVYIHTNTTDELICINGNHNHSANPDQLEAKLLRDKMKERILSETTSITKIYDEEIAKANLSKGAAAILPTVIEYRSNMSKARRKNTPVIPSGVVFDIPEFYEQTLSCQRFLFIDLFMKRGQDRILVFSSDQQLQLLFGSEYRQHGTTKYLPKSGRHYKLSDKQLDGLVKSVNNRCGLSQRKLGRRFGVHHSTISRTLRKRISVVIRKRRKAPKMNSEDQESRARKNCGKMYRKLLSGCDVILDDEKYFKLSGNNVGGNASFYSTNPVTSLPNIKFQKRKKFEPKLMIWMAMFSKGVSDVYIHRGKQAVLQTTYLKECINKGLLPFIEKYHHNGNYLFWPDLASAHYSNLVKERLHE
;
A
#
# COMPACT_ATOMS: atom_id res chain seq x y z
N MET A 1 -45.08 -60.44 -63.73
CA MET A 1 -45.91 -59.70 -62.75
C MET A 1 -45.15 -59.61 -61.44
N ILE A 2 -45.41 -58.55 -60.69
CA ILE A 2 -44.94 -58.20 -59.32
C ILE A 2 -43.67 -57.32 -59.27
N SER A 3 -43.96 -56.02 -59.38
CA SER A 3 -43.44 -54.85 -58.65
C SER A 3 -42.11 -54.92 -57.87
N ASN A 4 -41.14 -54.10 -58.31
CA ASN A 4 -40.08 -53.56 -57.47
C ASN A 4 -40.45 -52.13 -57.03
N SER A 5 -40.70 -51.95 -55.73
CA SER A 5 -40.84 -50.65 -55.08
C SER A 5 -39.48 -50.18 -54.54
N THR A 6 -39.02 -49.04 -55.04
CA THR A 6 -37.91 -48.24 -54.51
C THR A 6 -38.22 -47.63 -53.14
N PRO A 7 -37.26 -47.53 -52.20
CA PRO A 7 -37.32 -46.57 -51.11
C PRO A 7 -36.48 -45.31 -51.42
N GLU A 8 -37.22 -44.21 -51.62
CA GLU A 8 -37.04 -42.88 -51.01
C GLU A 8 -35.67 -42.17 -51.07
N LYS A 9 -35.54 -41.28 -52.08
CA LYS A 9 -34.61 -40.15 -52.17
C LYS A 9 -34.99 -38.97 -51.23
N CYS A 10 -35.52 -39.21 -50.02
CA CYS A 10 -36.19 -38.18 -49.21
C CYS A 10 -35.47 -37.74 -47.92
N SER A 11 -34.13 -37.87 -47.79
CA SER A 11 -33.47 -37.60 -46.48
C SER A 11 -32.19 -36.75 -46.48
N LEU A 12 -31.77 -36.13 -47.59
CA LEU A 12 -30.55 -35.30 -47.62
C LEU A 12 -30.80 -33.78 -47.60
N ASN A 13 -31.91 -33.30 -48.18
CA ASN A 13 -32.20 -31.86 -48.25
C ASN A 13 -32.49 -31.21 -46.87
N ASN A 14 -32.99 -31.98 -45.89
CA ASN A 14 -33.23 -31.47 -44.53
C ASN A 14 -31.94 -31.35 -43.68
N LEU A 15 -30.84 -31.99 -44.05
CA LEU A 15 -29.57 -31.95 -43.30
C LEU A 15 -28.64 -30.81 -43.72
N GLN A 16 -28.90 -30.21 -44.89
CA GLN A 16 -28.08 -29.11 -45.44
C GLN A 16 -28.34 -27.78 -44.70
N CYS A 17 -29.53 -27.58 -44.12
CA CYS A 17 -29.91 -26.38 -43.36
C CYS A 17 -29.24 -26.28 -41.97
N GLU A 18 -28.57 -27.32 -41.48
CA GLU A 18 -27.97 -27.36 -40.13
C GLU A 18 -26.45 -27.13 -40.12
N ILE A 19 -25.87 -26.78 -41.28
CA ILE A 19 -24.43 -26.56 -41.44
C ILE A 19 -24.13 -25.06 -41.40
N THR A 20 -23.27 -24.66 -40.48
CA THR A 20 -22.70 -23.31 -40.42
C THR A 20 -21.18 -23.37 -40.36
N PHE A 21 -20.51 -22.28 -40.73
CA PHE A 21 -19.06 -22.21 -40.72
C PHE A 21 -18.58 -21.12 -39.77
N SER A 22 -17.46 -21.36 -39.10
CA SER A 22 -16.77 -20.38 -38.26
C SER A 22 -15.27 -20.42 -38.51
N ILE A 23 -14.52 -19.47 -37.95
CA ILE A 23 -13.07 -19.38 -38.10
C ILE A 23 -12.43 -19.68 -36.73
N SER A 24 -11.34 -20.45 -36.72
CA SER A 24 -10.55 -20.69 -35.51
C SER A 24 -9.68 -19.48 -35.14
N ASN A 25 -9.18 -19.45 -33.90
CA ASN A 25 -8.22 -18.42 -33.46
C ASN A 25 -6.96 -18.33 -34.34
N LYS A 26 -6.62 -19.41 -35.06
CA LYS A 26 -5.49 -19.49 -36.01
C LYS A 26 -5.89 -19.23 -37.47
N GLY A 27 -7.10 -18.74 -37.74
CA GLY A 27 -7.59 -18.40 -39.08
C GLY A 27 -8.06 -19.59 -39.92
N LYS A 28 -8.01 -20.82 -39.41
CA LYS A 28 -8.50 -22.01 -40.12
C LYS A 28 -10.02 -22.14 -40.05
N ARG A 29 -10.65 -22.57 -41.14
CA ARG A 29 -12.10 -22.81 -41.24
C ARG A 29 -12.55 -23.99 -40.36
N LEU A 30 -13.71 -23.85 -39.75
CA LEU A 30 -14.37 -24.85 -38.93
C LEU A 30 -15.81 -25.04 -39.41
N LEU A 31 -16.27 -26.28 -39.37
CA LEU A 31 -17.63 -26.67 -39.69
C LEU A 31 -18.40 -26.88 -38.38
N ILE A 32 -19.62 -26.34 -38.30
CA ILE A 32 -20.53 -26.51 -37.18
C ILE A 32 -21.74 -27.28 -37.70
N PHE A 33 -22.06 -28.40 -37.06
CA PHE A 33 -23.21 -29.23 -37.39
C PHE A 33 -23.81 -29.80 -36.11
N LYS A 34 -25.13 -29.63 -35.91
CA LYS A 34 -25.86 -30.09 -34.70
C LYS A 34 -25.17 -29.77 -33.37
N ASN A 35 -24.65 -28.54 -33.23
CA ASN A 35 -23.89 -28.06 -32.08
C ASN A 35 -22.51 -28.70 -31.83
N TYR A 36 -22.01 -29.50 -32.76
CA TYR A 36 -20.66 -30.04 -32.74
C TYR A 36 -19.74 -29.23 -33.67
N VAL A 37 -18.50 -29.01 -33.23
CA VAL A 37 -17.48 -28.29 -34.00
C VAL A 37 -16.50 -29.28 -34.63
N PHE A 38 -16.34 -29.20 -35.94
CA PHE A 38 -15.46 -30.02 -36.73
C PHE A 38 -14.29 -29.21 -37.30
N ARG A 39 -13.11 -29.80 -37.30
CA ARG A 39 -11.87 -29.25 -37.85
C ARG A 39 -11.60 -29.87 -39.23
N CYS A 40 -11.11 -29.06 -40.16
CA CYS A 40 -10.68 -29.59 -41.45
C CYS A 40 -9.48 -30.51 -41.26
N ASN A 41 -9.62 -31.76 -41.71
CA ASN A 41 -8.57 -32.78 -41.70
C ASN A 41 -7.79 -32.76 -43.02
N LYS A 42 -8.50 -32.87 -44.14
CA LYS A 42 -7.92 -32.89 -45.49
C LYS A 42 -8.87 -32.32 -46.52
N THR A 43 -8.31 -31.67 -47.54
CA THR A 43 -9.04 -31.18 -48.71
C THR A 43 -8.55 -31.90 -49.95
N THR A 44 -9.49 -32.43 -50.72
CA THR A 44 -9.24 -33.07 -52.02
C THR A 44 -9.85 -32.22 -53.13
N LYS A 45 -9.59 -32.55 -54.40
CA LYS A 45 -10.13 -31.79 -55.54
C LYS A 45 -11.67 -31.73 -55.59
N SER A 46 -12.36 -32.68 -54.96
CA SER A 46 -13.83 -32.79 -54.99
C SER A 46 -14.50 -32.78 -53.62
N LYS A 47 -13.78 -33.04 -52.52
CA LYS A 47 -14.35 -33.19 -51.17
C LYS A 47 -13.46 -32.57 -50.09
N ILE A 48 -14.09 -32.01 -49.06
CA ILE A 48 -13.44 -31.55 -47.83
C ILE A 48 -13.83 -32.50 -46.70
N TYR A 49 -12.83 -32.99 -45.97
CA TYR A 49 -12.99 -33.93 -44.87
C TYR A 49 -12.85 -33.19 -43.55
N TRP A 50 -13.87 -33.30 -42.72
CA TRP A 50 -13.97 -32.67 -41.41
C TRP A 50 -13.98 -33.75 -40.33
N MET A 51 -13.21 -33.56 -39.26
CA MET A 51 -13.18 -34.46 -38.10
C MET A 51 -13.63 -33.72 -36.85
N CYS A 52 -14.24 -34.43 -35.90
CA CYS A 52 -14.67 -33.83 -34.64
C CYS A 52 -13.49 -33.13 -33.93
N GLY A 53 -13.78 -32.02 -33.27
CA GLY A 53 -12.78 -31.21 -32.57
C GLY A 53 -12.28 -31.81 -31.24
N GLU A 54 -13.03 -32.76 -30.65
CA GLU A 54 -12.69 -33.41 -29.38
C GLU A 54 -11.68 -34.54 -29.53
N SER A 55 -10.77 -34.66 -28.57
CA SER A 55 -9.82 -35.77 -28.50
C SER A 55 -10.57 -37.08 -28.31
N GLU A 56 -10.15 -38.13 -29.04
CA GLU A 56 -10.75 -39.47 -28.98
C GLU A 56 -12.17 -39.60 -29.57
N CYS A 57 -12.69 -38.56 -30.24
CA CYS A 57 -13.93 -38.65 -31.00
C CYS A 57 -13.66 -38.96 -32.49
N GLY A 58 -14.13 -40.11 -32.96
CA GLY A 58 -13.89 -40.62 -34.33
C GLY A 58 -14.88 -40.15 -35.41
N VAL A 59 -15.77 -39.19 -35.11
CA VAL A 59 -16.81 -38.76 -36.06
C VAL A 59 -16.23 -37.88 -37.17
N TYR A 60 -16.63 -38.16 -38.41
CA TYR A 60 -16.22 -37.38 -39.58
C TYR A 60 -17.39 -36.99 -40.49
N ILE A 61 -17.26 -35.82 -41.09
CA ILE A 61 -18.21 -35.24 -42.05
C ILE A 61 -17.48 -34.92 -43.34
N HIS A 62 -18.09 -35.20 -44.49
CA HIS A 62 -17.57 -34.76 -45.79
C HIS A 62 -18.50 -33.70 -46.39
N THR A 63 -17.91 -32.60 -46.86
CA THR A 63 -18.62 -31.62 -47.71
C THR A 63 -18.03 -31.60 -49.11
N ASN A 64 -18.78 -31.15 -50.10
CA ASN A 64 -18.21 -30.84 -51.43
C ASN A 64 -17.44 -29.51 -51.38
N THR A 65 -16.79 -29.15 -52.49
CA THR A 65 -16.07 -27.87 -52.63
C THR A 65 -17.00 -26.66 -52.63
N THR A 66 -18.32 -26.86 -52.75
CA THR A 66 -19.36 -25.85 -52.63
C THR A 66 -20.07 -25.90 -51.27
N ASP A 67 -19.46 -26.54 -50.26
CA ASP A 67 -19.89 -26.58 -48.86
C ASP A 67 -21.20 -27.32 -48.55
N GLU A 68 -21.66 -28.16 -49.46
CA GLU A 68 -22.83 -29.02 -49.29
C GLU A 68 -22.46 -30.36 -48.64
N LEU A 69 -23.34 -30.87 -47.79
CA LEU A 69 -23.12 -32.11 -47.06
C LEU A 69 -23.16 -33.33 -47.99
N ILE A 70 -22.09 -34.13 -47.99
CA ILE A 70 -22.02 -35.39 -48.74
C ILE A 70 -22.33 -36.57 -47.83
N CYS A 71 -21.70 -36.66 -46.66
CA CYS A 71 -21.94 -37.77 -45.73
C CYS A 71 -21.52 -37.46 -44.29
N ILE A 72 -22.11 -38.20 -43.36
CA ILE A 72 -21.82 -38.19 -41.92
C ILE A 72 -21.59 -39.64 -41.48
N ASN A 73 -20.46 -39.91 -40.84
CA ASN A 73 -20.15 -41.25 -40.34
C ASN A 73 -19.71 -41.19 -38.87
N GLY A 74 -20.26 -42.11 -38.08
CA GLY A 74 -19.96 -42.29 -36.66
C GLY A 74 -20.98 -41.62 -35.74
N ASN A 75 -20.94 -42.02 -34.46
CA ASN A 75 -21.72 -41.42 -33.38
C ASN A 75 -20.76 -40.76 -32.38
N HIS A 76 -21.16 -39.60 -31.85
CA HIS A 76 -20.35 -38.90 -30.84
C HIS A 76 -20.34 -39.70 -29.53
N ASN A 77 -19.15 -39.84 -28.94
CA ASN A 77 -18.91 -40.40 -27.61
C ASN A 77 -18.92 -39.33 -26.50
N HIS A 78 -19.29 -38.09 -26.84
CA HIS A 78 -19.37 -36.96 -25.93
C HIS A 78 -20.64 -36.17 -26.19
N SER A 79 -21.12 -35.43 -25.19
CA SER A 79 -22.24 -34.52 -25.35
C SER A 79 -21.84 -33.27 -26.14
N ALA A 80 -22.80 -32.69 -26.86
CA ALA A 80 -22.65 -31.36 -27.43
C ALA A 80 -22.52 -30.32 -26.31
N ASN A 81 -21.69 -29.31 -26.54
CA ASN A 81 -21.56 -28.16 -25.63
C ASN A 81 -22.15 -26.90 -26.30
N PRO A 82 -23.48 -26.72 -26.24
CA PRO A 82 -24.14 -25.58 -26.89
C PRO A 82 -23.69 -24.24 -26.29
N ASP A 83 -23.42 -24.19 -24.99
CA ASP A 83 -23.02 -22.97 -24.29
C ASP A 83 -21.64 -22.46 -24.75
N GLN A 84 -20.67 -23.37 -24.97
CA GLN A 84 -19.37 -23.01 -25.53
C GLN A 84 -19.46 -22.55 -26.99
N LEU A 85 -20.35 -23.16 -27.77
CA LEU A 85 -20.58 -22.78 -29.16
C LEU A 85 -21.24 -21.40 -29.25
N GLU A 86 -22.26 -21.15 -28.44
CA GLU A 86 -22.97 -19.87 -28.36
C GLU A 86 -22.01 -18.73 -27.95
N ALA A 87 -21.23 -18.94 -26.88
CA ALA A 87 -20.22 -17.98 -26.46
C ALA A 87 -19.15 -17.74 -27.54
N LYS A 88 -18.83 -18.74 -28.35
CA LYS A 88 -17.87 -18.61 -29.46
C LYS A 88 -18.44 -17.77 -30.61
N LEU A 89 -19.65 -18.07 -31.06
CA LEU A 89 -20.30 -17.33 -32.15
C LEU A 89 -20.43 -15.85 -31.81
N LEU A 90 -20.80 -15.53 -30.56
CA LEU A 90 -20.88 -14.15 -30.11
C LEU A 90 -19.50 -13.45 -30.12
N ARG A 91 -18.44 -14.14 -29.66
CA ARG A 91 -17.08 -13.58 -29.69
C ARG A 91 -16.59 -13.32 -31.12
N ASP A 92 -16.91 -14.21 -32.05
CA ASP A 92 -16.52 -14.05 -33.46
C ASP A 92 -17.24 -12.83 -34.07
N LYS A 93 -18.54 -12.68 -33.81
CA LYS A 93 -19.34 -11.51 -34.24
C LYS A 93 -18.83 -10.19 -33.64
N MET A 94 -18.55 -10.16 -32.34
CA MET A 94 -17.95 -8.98 -31.68
C MET A 94 -16.58 -8.64 -32.27
N LYS A 95 -15.77 -9.65 -32.57
CA LYS A 95 -14.44 -9.48 -33.17
C LYS A 95 -14.53 -8.90 -34.58
N GLU A 96 -15.48 -9.35 -35.39
CA GLU A 96 -15.75 -8.78 -36.71
C GLU A 96 -16.12 -7.30 -36.60
N ARG A 97 -17.06 -6.93 -35.72
CA ARG A 97 -17.42 -5.53 -35.46
C ARG A 97 -16.21 -4.69 -35.04
N ILE A 98 -15.42 -5.17 -34.07
CA ILE A 98 -14.24 -4.43 -33.58
C ILE A 98 -13.22 -4.16 -34.70
N LEU A 99 -13.11 -5.06 -35.67
CA LEU A 99 -12.22 -4.90 -36.82
C LEU A 99 -12.83 -3.98 -37.89
N SER A 100 -14.15 -3.95 -38.06
CA SER A 100 -14.81 -3.14 -39.10
C SER A 100 -15.12 -1.70 -38.69
N GLU A 101 -15.40 -1.45 -37.41
CA GLU A 101 -15.85 -0.14 -36.91
C GLU A 101 -14.83 0.48 -35.91
N THR A 102 -14.99 1.77 -35.58
CA THR A 102 -14.12 2.51 -34.64
C THR A 102 -14.75 2.78 -33.27
N THR A 103 -16.03 2.39 -33.06
CA THR A 103 -16.77 2.52 -31.80
C THR A 103 -16.00 1.93 -30.61
N SER A 104 -16.08 2.52 -29.42
CA SER A 104 -15.42 1.97 -28.22
C SER A 104 -15.68 0.47 -28.04
N ILE A 105 -14.61 -0.31 -27.76
CA ILE A 105 -14.70 -1.76 -27.56
C ILE A 105 -15.70 -2.11 -26.45
N THR A 106 -15.74 -1.29 -25.40
CA THR A 106 -16.69 -1.45 -24.29
C THR A 106 -18.13 -1.30 -24.78
N LYS A 107 -18.40 -0.29 -25.61
CA LYS A 107 -19.74 -0.07 -26.16
C LYS A 107 -20.19 -1.20 -27.09
N ILE A 108 -19.29 -1.72 -27.94
CA ILE A 108 -19.57 -2.89 -28.79
C ILE A 108 -19.91 -4.11 -27.93
N TYR A 109 -19.13 -4.35 -26.87
CA TYR A 109 -19.36 -5.45 -25.95
C TYR A 109 -20.72 -5.34 -25.26
N ASP A 110 -21.05 -4.17 -24.70
CA ASP A 110 -22.32 -3.94 -24.00
C ASP A 110 -23.52 -4.09 -24.96
N GLU A 111 -23.43 -3.54 -26.17
CA GLU A 111 -24.49 -3.67 -27.19
C GLU A 111 -24.70 -5.10 -27.65
N GLU A 112 -23.63 -5.84 -27.94
CA GLU A 112 -23.75 -7.22 -28.44
C GLU A 112 -24.19 -8.18 -27.35
N ILE A 113 -23.82 -7.95 -26.08
CA ILE A 113 -24.39 -8.71 -24.95
C ILE A 113 -25.86 -8.38 -24.76
N ALA A 114 -26.25 -7.10 -24.82
CA ALA A 114 -27.65 -6.73 -24.67
C ALA A 114 -28.54 -7.30 -25.79
N LYS A 115 -27.99 -7.47 -27.00
CA LYS A 115 -28.68 -8.12 -28.14
C LYS A 115 -28.68 -9.63 -28.04
N ALA A 116 -27.68 -10.24 -27.41
CA ALA A 116 -27.56 -11.69 -27.32
C ALA A 116 -28.37 -12.22 -26.12
N ASN A 117 -29.46 -12.93 -26.41
CA ASN A 117 -30.25 -13.65 -25.39
C ASN A 117 -29.52 -14.92 -24.94
N LEU A 118 -28.36 -14.75 -24.29
CA LEU A 118 -27.45 -15.83 -23.92
C LEU A 118 -28.02 -16.77 -22.86
N SER A 119 -27.69 -18.07 -22.97
CA SER A 119 -27.90 -19.01 -21.89
C SER A 119 -27.08 -18.63 -20.64
N LYS A 120 -27.53 -19.04 -19.44
CA LYS A 120 -26.77 -18.82 -18.20
C LYS A 120 -25.39 -19.48 -18.23
N GLY A 121 -25.27 -20.63 -18.90
CA GLY A 121 -24.00 -21.34 -19.07
C GLY A 121 -23.07 -20.62 -20.05
N ALA A 122 -23.60 -20.11 -21.16
CA ALA A 122 -22.84 -19.35 -22.14
C ALA A 122 -22.32 -18.03 -21.55
N ALA A 123 -23.14 -17.33 -20.75
CA ALA A 123 -22.74 -16.10 -20.07
C ALA A 123 -21.58 -16.32 -19.08
N ALA A 124 -21.52 -17.47 -18.41
CA ALA A 124 -20.44 -17.80 -17.47
C ALA A 124 -19.10 -18.09 -18.17
N ILE A 125 -19.12 -18.50 -19.44
CA ILE A 125 -17.93 -18.81 -20.25
C ILE A 125 -17.36 -17.53 -20.89
N LEU A 126 -18.17 -16.48 -21.06
CA LEU A 126 -17.72 -15.25 -21.70
C LEU A 126 -16.71 -14.50 -20.83
N PRO A 127 -15.64 -13.97 -21.43
CA PRO A 127 -14.66 -13.15 -20.72
C PRO A 127 -15.31 -11.86 -20.23
N THR A 128 -14.81 -11.29 -19.14
CA THR A 128 -15.28 -9.99 -18.67
C THR A 128 -14.94 -8.88 -19.67
N VAL A 129 -15.67 -7.76 -19.62
CA VAL A 129 -15.43 -6.60 -20.51
C VAL A 129 -13.98 -6.09 -20.44
N ILE A 130 -13.33 -6.21 -19.29
CA ILE A 130 -11.94 -5.79 -19.07
C ILE A 130 -10.98 -6.73 -19.81
N GLU A 131 -11.15 -8.05 -19.64
CA GLU A 131 -10.35 -9.07 -20.30
C GLU A 131 -10.53 -9.01 -21.82
N TYR A 132 -11.78 -8.87 -22.27
CA TYR A 132 -12.11 -8.78 -23.68
C TYR A 132 -11.48 -7.53 -24.32
N ARG A 133 -11.60 -6.37 -23.66
CA ARG A 133 -10.95 -5.12 -24.10
C ARG A 133 -9.44 -5.26 -24.22
N SER A 134 -8.78 -5.86 -23.24
CA SER A 134 -7.31 -6.03 -23.25
C SER A 134 -6.86 -6.87 -24.46
N ASN A 135 -7.55 -7.99 -24.71
CA ASN A 135 -7.24 -8.88 -25.83
C ASN A 135 -7.51 -8.23 -27.18
N MET A 136 -8.64 -7.55 -27.34
CA MET A 136 -9.07 -6.98 -28.61
C MET A 136 -8.38 -5.66 -28.95
N SER A 137 -7.87 -4.91 -27.96
CA SER A 137 -7.10 -3.69 -28.20
C SER A 137 -5.87 -3.95 -29.07
N LYS A 138 -5.21 -5.10 -28.90
CA LYS A 138 -4.06 -5.51 -29.74
C LYS A 138 -4.48 -5.82 -31.18
N ALA A 139 -5.63 -6.46 -31.37
CA ALA A 139 -6.16 -6.78 -32.69
C ALA A 139 -6.57 -5.50 -33.44
N ARG A 140 -7.20 -4.55 -32.75
CA ARG A 140 -7.65 -3.27 -33.32
C ARG A 140 -6.52 -2.32 -33.71
N ARG A 141 -5.34 -2.44 -33.08
CA ARG A 141 -4.15 -1.63 -33.44
C ARG A 141 -3.77 -1.71 -34.93
N LYS A 142 -4.15 -2.78 -35.63
CA LYS A 142 -3.94 -2.90 -37.08
C LYS A 142 -4.79 -1.91 -37.90
N ASN A 143 -5.95 -1.50 -37.36
CA ASN A 143 -6.95 -0.68 -38.05
C ASN A 143 -7.11 0.73 -37.45
N THR A 144 -6.58 0.99 -36.25
CA THR A 144 -6.50 2.38 -35.72
C THR A 144 -5.25 3.08 -36.20
N PRO A 145 -5.34 4.37 -36.55
CA PRO A 145 -4.18 5.15 -36.97
C PRO A 145 -3.11 5.21 -35.89
N VAL A 146 -1.86 5.34 -36.33
CA VAL A 146 -0.68 5.43 -35.46
C VAL A 146 -0.86 6.65 -34.55
N ILE A 147 -0.74 6.44 -33.24
CA ILE A 147 -0.76 7.54 -32.27
C ILE A 147 0.47 8.42 -32.54
N PRO A 148 0.30 9.72 -32.84
CA PRO A 148 1.43 10.61 -33.09
C PRO A 148 2.39 10.65 -31.89
N SER A 149 3.68 10.49 -32.15
CA SER A 149 4.74 10.54 -31.12
C SER A 149 5.32 11.94 -30.90
N GLY A 150 4.84 12.94 -31.67
CA GLY A 150 5.31 14.32 -31.63
C GLY A 150 4.17 15.32 -31.79
N VAL A 151 4.51 16.61 -31.69
CA VAL A 151 3.57 17.73 -31.71
C VAL A 151 3.13 18.10 -33.13
N VAL A 152 3.96 17.77 -34.12
CA VAL A 152 3.73 18.03 -35.54
C VAL A 152 3.14 16.77 -36.19
N PHE A 153 1.85 16.79 -36.46
CA PHE A 153 1.13 15.74 -37.19
C PHE A 153 -0.11 16.33 -37.86
N ASP A 154 -0.51 15.80 -39.02
CA ASP A 154 -1.74 16.23 -39.67
C ASP A 154 -2.95 15.56 -39.01
N ILE A 155 -4.03 16.32 -38.80
CA ILE A 155 -5.31 15.79 -38.32
C ILE A 155 -6.16 15.51 -39.56
N PRO A 156 -6.57 14.26 -39.81
CA PRO A 156 -7.50 13.96 -40.89
C PRO A 156 -8.84 14.69 -40.72
N GLU A 157 -9.43 15.16 -41.82
CA GLU A 157 -10.68 15.93 -41.85
C GLU A 157 -11.83 15.25 -41.08
N PHE A 158 -11.91 13.92 -41.13
CA PHE A 158 -12.93 13.15 -40.42
C PHE A 158 -12.81 13.20 -38.89
N TYR A 159 -11.69 13.65 -38.34
CA TYR A 159 -11.51 13.91 -36.90
C TYR A 159 -11.83 15.36 -36.51
N GLU A 160 -11.98 16.25 -37.48
CA GLU A 160 -12.36 17.64 -37.23
C GLU A 160 -13.86 17.80 -36.99
N GLN A 161 -14.64 16.77 -37.33
CA GLN A 161 -16.10 16.76 -37.29
C GLN A 161 -16.66 15.68 -36.37
N THR A 162 -17.88 15.88 -35.88
CA THR A 162 -18.68 14.85 -35.19
C THR A 162 -19.21 13.81 -36.19
N LEU A 163 -19.77 12.71 -35.69
CA LEU A 163 -20.50 11.73 -36.51
C LEU A 163 -21.71 12.31 -37.26
N SER A 164 -22.18 13.50 -36.87
CA SER A 164 -23.26 14.24 -37.52
C SER A 164 -22.74 15.37 -38.43
N CYS A 165 -21.47 15.33 -38.81
CA CYS A 165 -20.79 16.32 -39.66
C CYS A 165 -20.82 17.76 -39.09
N GLN A 166 -20.82 17.90 -37.75
CA GLN A 166 -20.71 19.20 -37.10
C GLN A 166 -19.27 19.47 -36.68
N ARG A 167 -18.86 20.74 -36.64
CA ARG A 167 -17.52 21.12 -36.19
C ARG A 167 -17.26 20.63 -34.77
N PHE A 168 -16.12 19.95 -34.60
CA PHE A 168 -15.70 19.38 -33.32
C PHE A 168 -14.29 19.79 -32.93
N LEU A 169 -13.35 19.87 -33.87
CA LEU A 169 -12.07 20.53 -33.63
C LEU A 169 -12.31 22.05 -33.62
N PHE A 170 -12.33 22.61 -32.41
CA PHE A 170 -12.69 24.00 -32.17
C PHE A 170 -11.48 24.94 -32.34
N ILE A 171 -10.31 24.53 -31.84
CA ILE A 171 -9.05 25.26 -31.93
C ILE A 171 -7.92 24.30 -32.28
N ASP A 172 -7.08 24.72 -33.22
CA ASP A 172 -5.78 24.13 -33.52
C ASP A 172 -4.74 25.24 -33.61
N LEU A 173 -3.86 25.36 -32.61
CA LEU A 173 -2.88 26.44 -32.51
C LEU A 173 -1.49 25.93 -32.20
N PHE A 174 -0.51 26.31 -33.03
CA PHE A 174 0.90 26.12 -32.74
C PHE A 174 1.44 27.30 -31.91
N MET A 175 2.00 26.98 -30.74
CA MET A 175 2.64 27.93 -29.84
C MET A 175 4.10 28.19 -30.28
N LYS A 176 4.75 29.19 -29.66
CA LYS A 176 6.08 29.72 -30.06
C LYS A 176 7.07 28.62 -30.48
N ARG A 177 7.68 28.83 -31.67
CA ARG A 177 8.67 27.94 -32.32
C ARG A 177 8.20 26.52 -32.64
N GLY A 178 6.88 26.26 -32.68
CA GLY A 178 6.32 24.96 -33.08
C GLY A 178 6.58 23.84 -32.05
N GLN A 179 6.97 24.19 -30.83
CA GLN A 179 7.30 23.22 -29.79
C GLN A 179 6.06 22.67 -29.08
N ASP A 180 4.98 23.45 -29.01
CA ASP A 180 3.71 23.02 -28.42
C ASP A 180 2.54 23.28 -29.38
N ARG A 181 1.53 22.40 -29.40
CA ARG A 181 0.29 22.53 -30.17
C ARG A 181 -0.90 22.38 -29.23
N ILE A 182 -1.82 23.33 -29.27
CA ILE A 182 -3.05 23.32 -28.49
C ILE A 182 -4.18 22.87 -29.41
N LEU A 183 -4.77 21.72 -29.06
CA LEU A 183 -5.99 21.21 -29.68
C LEU A 183 -7.13 21.33 -28.69
N VAL A 184 -8.21 22.02 -29.09
CA VAL A 184 -9.44 22.09 -28.28
C VAL A 184 -10.55 21.44 -29.08
N PHE A 185 -11.20 20.44 -28.48
CA PHE A 185 -12.35 19.75 -29.07
C PHE A 185 -13.63 20.18 -28.34
N SER A 186 -14.59 20.75 -29.07
CA SER A 186 -15.90 21.13 -28.53
C SER A 186 -16.91 21.32 -29.66
N SER A 187 -18.15 20.93 -29.43
CA SER A 187 -19.27 21.29 -30.31
C SER A 187 -19.90 22.63 -29.90
N ASP A 188 -20.54 23.30 -30.85
CA ASP A 188 -21.23 24.57 -30.58
C ASP A 188 -22.32 24.41 -29.50
N GLN A 189 -23.02 23.27 -29.46
CA GLN A 189 -24.00 22.95 -28.44
C GLN A 189 -23.38 22.83 -27.04
N GLN A 190 -22.20 22.21 -26.93
CA GLN A 190 -21.47 22.10 -25.66
C GLN A 190 -21.00 23.47 -25.15
N LEU A 191 -20.54 24.34 -26.05
CA LEU A 191 -20.18 25.71 -25.71
C LEU A 191 -21.40 26.50 -25.22
N GLN A 192 -22.54 26.38 -25.90
CA GLN A 192 -23.79 27.00 -25.45
C GLN A 192 -24.22 26.53 -24.06
N LEU A 193 -24.11 25.23 -23.76
CA LEU A 193 -24.39 24.68 -22.43
C LEU A 193 -23.41 25.23 -21.38
N LEU A 194 -22.12 25.32 -21.72
CA LEU A 194 -21.08 25.84 -20.83
C LEU A 194 -21.29 27.33 -20.49
N PHE A 195 -21.66 28.16 -21.47
CA PHE A 195 -21.91 29.58 -21.29
C PHE A 195 -23.34 29.89 -20.77
N GLY A 196 -24.25 28.91 -20.79
CA GLY A 196 -25.66 29.10 -20.51
C GLY A 196 -26.07 29.02 -19.04
N SER A 197 -25.45 28.18 -18.21
CA SER A 197 -26.06 27.78 -16.92
C SER A 197 -25.38 28.34 -15.66
N GLU A 198 -24.04 28.33 -15.55
CA GLU A 198 -23.37 28.67 -14.28
C GLU A 198 -22.44 29.88 -14.35
N TYR A 199 -21.78 30.13 -15.49
CA TYR A 199 -20.84 31.24 -15.64
C TYR A 199 -21.53 32.61 -15.52
N ARG A 200 -22.74 32.76 -16.09
CA ARG A 200 -23.52 34.00 -16.00
C ARG A 200 -23.91 34.37 -14.57
N GLN A 201 -24.10 33.38 -13.68
CA GLN A 201 -24.56 33.62 -12.31
C GLN A 201 -23.41 33.97 -11.36
N HIS A 202 -22.24 33.37 -11.53
CA HIS A 202 -21.13 33.49 -10.57
C HIS A 202 -19.89 34.22 -11.12
N GLY A 203 -19.83 34.53 -12.42
CA GLY A 203 -18.69 35.20 -13.07
C GLY A 203 -17.39 34.39 -13.02
N THR A 204 -17.48 33.10 -12.69
CA THR A 204 -16.33 32.20 -12.53
C THR A 204 -16.72 30.79 -12.94
N THR A 205 -15.81 30.08 -13.61
CA THR A 205 -15.92 28.64 -13.88
C THR A 205 -15.34 27.79 -12.74
N LYS A 206 -14.82 28.42 -11.67
CA LYS A 206 -14.27 27.70 -10.51
C LYS A 206 -15.41 27.12 -9.67
N TYR A 207 -15.33 25.82 -9.39
CA TYR A 207 -16.19 25.16 -8.42
C TYR A 207 -16.09 25.85 -7.05
N LEU A 208 -17.19 26.49 -6.63
CA LEU A 208 -17.31 27.00 -5.27
C LEU A 208 -17.42 25.81 -4.29
N PRO A 209 -16.76 25.86 -3.12
CA PRO A 209 -16.91 24.81 -2.12
C PRO A 209 -18.38 24.66 -1.74
N LYS A 210 -18.94 23.46 -1.92
CA LYS A 210 -20.30 23.16 -1.44
C LYS A 210 -20.37 23.48 0.06
N SER A 211 -21.48 24.06 0.51
CA SER A 211 -21.71 24.37 1.93
C SER A 211 -21.61 23.09 2.76
N GLY A 212 -20.47 22.91 3.43
CA GLY A 212 -20.19 21.74 4.25
C GLY A 212 -21.01 21.72 5.54
N ARG A 213 -20.96 20.60 6.26
CA ARG A 213 -21.57 20.48 7.58
C ARG A 213 -20.99 21.53 8.53
N HIS A 214 -21.86 22.31 9.17
CA HIS A 214 -21.45 23.27 10.20
C HIS A 214 -20.60 22.61 11.30
N TYR A 215 -19.57 23.32 11.74
CA TYR A 215 -18.70 22.84 12.80
C TYR A 215 -19.44 22.78 14.13
N LYS A 216 -19.22 21.70 14.90
CA LYS A 216 -19.82 21.51 16.24
C LYS A 216 -19.31 22.49 17.31
N LEU A 217 -18.19 23.15 17.06
CA LEU A 217 -17.62 24.15 17.97
C LEU A 217 -17.61 25.49 17.25
N SER A 218 -18.26 26.48 17.86
CA SER A 218 -18.21 27.87 17.42
C SER A 218 -16.82 28.47 17.64
N ASP A 219 -16.53 29.60 17.01
CA ASP A 219 -15.22 30.23 17.13
C ASP A 219 -14.95 30.72 18.56
N LYS A 220 -15.97 31.21 19.28
CA LYS A 220 -15.88 31.52 20.71
C LYS A 220 -15.52 30.28 21.55
N GLN A 221 -16.08 29.12 21.23
CA GLN A 221 -15.73 27.86 21.90
C GLN A 221 -14.32 27.39 21.52
N LEU A 222 -13.87 27.67 20.29
CA LEU A 222 -12.53 27.37 19.83
C LEU A 222 -11.47 28.17 20.62
N ASP A 223 -11.69 29.47 20.80
CA ASP A 223 -10.83 30.33 21.62
C ASP A 223 -10.81 29.88 23.08
N GLY A 224 -11.98 29.53 23.61
CA GLY A 224 -12.09 28.93 24.94
C GLY A 224 -11.29 27.62 25.06
N LEU A 225 -11.30 26.79 24.02
CA LEU A 225 -10.51 25.57 23.95
C LEU A 225 -9.02 25.86 23.91
N VAL A 226 -8.56 26.82 23.08
CA VAL A 226 -7.16 27.25 23.00
C VAL A 226 -6.67 27.74 24.37
N LYS A 227 -7.39 28.65 25.02
CA LYS A 227 -7.07 29.15 26.38
C LYS A 227 -7.03 28.05 27.43
N SER A 228 -7.81 26.99 27.23
CA SER A 228 -7.87 25.85 28.13
C SER A 228 -6.68 24.91 27.96
N VAL A 229 -6.14 24.75 26.75
CA VAL A 229 -5.04 23.80 26.48
C VAL A 229 -3.66 24.44 26.48
N ASN A 230 -3.56 25.71 26.07
CA ASN A 230 -2.27 26.38 25.91
C ASN A 230 -1.58 26.56 27.27
N ASN A 231 -0.32 26.13 27.36
CA ASN A 231 0.51 26.21 28.58
C ASN A 231 -0.11 25.57 29.85
N ARG A 232 -1.03 24.62 29.69
CA ARG A 232 -1.64 23.88 30.81
C ARG A 232 -1.35 22.39 30.73
N CYS A 233 -1.24 21.74 31.89
CA CYS A 233 -1.06 20.29 32.00
C CYS A 233 -2.25 19.64 32.74
N GLY A 234 -2.32 18.30 32.72
CA GLY A 234 -3.35 17.55 33.45
C GLY A 234 -4.75 17.55 32.79
N LEU A 235 -4.83 17.84 31.49
CA LEU A 235 -6.09 17.89 30.75
C LEU A 235 -6.19 16.69 29.78
N SER A 236 -7.22 15.86 29.97
CA SER A 236 -7.55 14.81 29.00
C SER A 236 -8.55 15.32 27.96
N GLN A 237 -8.48 14.79 26.73
CA GLN A 237 -9.45 15.12 25.68
C GLN A 237 -10.89 14.74 26.07
N ARG A 238 -11.06 13.72 26.95
CA ARG A 238 -12.36 13.36 27.52
C ARG A 238 -12.88 14.43 28.50
N LYS A 239 -12.00 15.01 29.34
CA LYS A 239 -12.36 16.12 30.25
C LYS A 239 -12.73 17.37 29.47
N LEU A 240 -12.00 17.68 28.41
CA LEU A 240 -12.33 18.77 27.48
C LEU A 240 -13.66 18.50 26.77
N GLY A 241 -13.90 17.28 26.30
CA GLY A 241 -15.16 16.91 25.66
C GLY A 241 -16.38 17.19 26.54
N ARG A 242 -16.33 16.75 27.81
CA ARG A 242 -17.37 17.06 28.81
C ARG A 242 -17.55 18.57 29.02
N ARG A 243 -16.45 19.32 29.11
CA ARG A 243 -16.49 20.78 29.32
C ARG A 243 -17.13 21.55 28.15
N PHE A 244 -16.87 21.11 26.92
CA PHE A 244 -17.36 21.76 25.70
C PHE A 244 -18.63 21.10 25.13
N GLY A 245 -19.24 20.15 25.84
CA GLY A 245 -20.47 19.47 25.39
C GLY A 245 -20.30 18.64 24.12
N VAL A 246 -19.09 18.16 23.81
CA VAL A 246 -18.79 17.40 22.60
C VAL A 246 -18.05 16.10 22.90
N HIS A 247 -18.23 15.10 22.05
CA HIS A 247 -17.46 13.87 22.16
C HIS A 247 -15.94 14.13 22.03
N HIS A 248 -15.11 13.35 22.75
CA HIS A 248 -13.65 13.54 22.79
C HIS A 248 -12.98 13.49 21.40
N SER A 249 -13.55 12.73 20.46
CA SER A 249 -13.05 12.67 19.08
C SER A 249 -13.19 14.00 18.33
N THR A 250 -14.20 14.81 18.67
CA THR A 250 -14.35 16.17 18.15
C THR A 250 -13.23 17.06 18.67
N ILE A 251 -12.92 17.01 19.98
CA ILE A 251 -11.78 17.74 20.56
C ILE A 251 -10.48 17.32 19.87
N SER A 252 -10.23 16.01 19.71
CA SER A 252 -9.03 15.49 19.05
C SER A 252 -8.87 16.03 17.63
N ARG A 253 -9.94 16.01 16.83
CA ARG A 253 -9.95 16.52 15.46
C ARG A 253 -9.71 18.03 15.42
N THR A 254 -10.35 18.78 16.31
CA THR A 254 -10.22 20.24 16.39
C THR A 254 -8.79 20.64 16.79
N LEU A 255 -8.20 20.00 17.81
CA LEU A 255 -6.82 20.27 18.22
C LEU A 255 -5.81 19.97 17.12
N ARG A 256 -6.06 18.96 16.27
CA ARG A 256 -5.16 18.60 15.16
C ARG A 256 -5.31 19.49 13.93
N LYS A 257 -6.54 19.89 13.59
CA LYS A 257 -6.87 20.50 12.29
C LYS A 257 -7.17 22.00 12.35
N ARG A 258 -7.63 22.52 13.49
CA ARG A 258 -8.15 23.90 13.61
C ARG A 258 -7.36 24.79 14.56
N ILE A 259 -6.43 24.23 15.33
CA ILE A 259 -5.67 24.96 16.35
C ILE A 259 -4.18 24.66 16.17
N SER A 260 -3.32 25.64 16.43
CA SER A 260 -1.85 25.53 16.32
C SER A 260 -1.17 24.89 17.54
N VAL A 261 -1.90 24.66 18.63
CA VAL A 261 -1.39 24.10 19.88
C VAL A 261 -1.20 22.59 19.75
N VAL A 262 0.05 22.15 19.81
CA VAL A 262 0.44 20.74 19.67
C VAL A 262 0.72 20.12 21.03
N ILE A 263 0.26 18.88 21.24
CA ILE A 263 0.61 18.11 22.44
C ILE A 263 2.09 17.70 22.41
N ARG A 264 2.80 17.94 23.52
CA ARG A 264 4.22 17.58 23.69
C ARG A 264 4.39 16.73 24.96
N LYS A 265 5.31 15.76 24.91
CA LYS A 265 5.64 14.93 26.08
C LYS A 265 6.53 15.72 27.03
N ARG A 266 6.15 15.82 28.30
CA ARG A 266 7.01 16.43 29.34
C ARG A 266 8.29 15.60 29.50
N ARG A 267 9.43 16.27 29.51
CA ARG A 267 10.72 15.63 29.81
C ARG A 267 10.83 15.42 31.33
N LYS A 268 11.42 14.30 31.73
CA LYS A 268 11.75 14.05 33.13
C LYS A 268 12.89 14.99 33.51
N ALA A 269 12.77 15.63 34.67
CA ALA A 269 13.83 16.42 35.28
C ALA A 269 13.83 16.11 36.78
N PRO A 270 15.00 16.09 37.44
CA PRO A 270 15.06 15.99 38.89
C PRO A 270 14.33 17.18 39.50
N LYS A 271 13.55 16.92 40.57
CA LYS A 271 12.91 17.99 41.33
C LYS A 271 13.98 18.65 42.20
N MET A 272 14.30 19.91 41.92
CA MET A 272 15.07 20.74 42.84
C MET A 272 14.11 21.25 43.92
N ASN A 273 14.48 21.10 45.19
CA ASN A 273 13.61 21.44 46.32
C ASN A 273 13.70 22.93 46.69
N SER A 274 14.77 23.62 46.29
CA SER A 274 14.97 25.06 46.53
C SER A 274 15.62 25.76 45.32
N GLU A 275 15.40 27.08 45.21
CA GLU A 275 16.07 27.93 44.22
C GLU A 275 17.60 27.92 44.39
N ASP A 276 18.07 27.79 45.64
CA ASP A 276 19.50 27.67 45.95
C ASP A 276 20.13 26.41 45.35
N GLN A 277 19.41 25.28 45.36
CA GLN A 277 19.88 24.05 44.72
C GLN A 277 20.02 24.23 43.21
N GLU A 278 19.06 24.91 42.58
CA GLU A 278 19.10 25.19 41.15
C GLU A 278 20.24 26.15 40.79
N SER A 279 20.40 27.24 41.56
CA SER A 279 21.50 28.19 41.43
C SER A 279 22.86 27.52 41.60
N ARG A 280 23.00 26.63 42.60
CA ARG A 280 24.22 25.85 42.86
C ARG A 280 24.51 24.90 41.72
N ALA A 281 23.53 24.15 41.23
CA ALA A 281 23.69 23.25 40.10
C ALA A 281 24.19 24.01 38.86
N ARG A 282 23.55 25.14 38.53
CA ARG A 282 23.96 26.00 37.40
C ARG A 282 25.38 26.52 37.56
N LYS A 283 25.73 27.04 38.74
CA LYS A 283 27.09 27.54 39.04
C LYS A 283 28.14 26.43 38.94
N ASN A 284 27.85 25.24 39.47
CA ASN A 284 28.76 24.10 39.43
C ASN A 284 28.97 23.59 37.99
N CYS A 285 27.90 23.47 37.20
CA CYS A 285 28.02 23.16 35.77
C CYS A 285 28.91 24.18 35.04
N GLY A 286 28.73 25.48 35.30
CA GLY A 286 29.56 26.53 34.70
C GLY A 286 31.03 26.50 35.15
N LYS A 287 31.33 26.11 36.40
CA LYS A 287 32.71 25.88 36.87
C LYS A 287 33.34 24.69 36.17
N MET A 288 32.62 23.58 36.10
CA MET A 288 33.08 22.36 35.45
C MET A 288 33.35 22.58 33.95
N TYR A 289 32.44 23.25 33.26
CA TYR A 289 32.61 23.60 31.84
C TYR A 289 33.88 24.40 31.59
N ARG A 290 34.18 25.39 32.45
CA ARG A 290 35.42 26.18 32.35
C ARG A 290 36.69 25.33 32.57
N LYS A 291 36.66 24.37 33.50
CA LYS A 291 37.77 23.41 33.70
C LYS A 291 37.97 22.52 32.47
N LEU A 292 36.90 22.02 31.87
CA LEU A 292 36.98 21.25 30.63
C LEU A 292 37.59 22.08 29.49
N LEU A 293 37.19 23.36 29.36
CA LEU A 293 37.76 24.26 28.35
C LEU A 293 39.27 24.55 28.57
N SER A 294 39.75 24.55 29.81
CA SER A 294 41.18 24.71 30.10
C SER A 294 42.00 23.43 29.88
N GLY A 295 41.41 22.39 29.28
CA GLY A 295 42.08 21.12 29.01
C GLY A 295 42.23 20.21 30.22
N CYS A 296 41.46 20.43 31.31
CA CYS A 296 41.42 19.52 32.45
C CYS A 296 40.59 18.28 32.11
N ASP A 297 41.16 17.10 32.27
CA ASP A 297 40.45 15.85 32.06
C ASP A 297 39.58 15.52 33.27
N VAL A 298 38.31 15.15 33.03
CA VAL A 298 37.40 14.76 34.11
C VAL A 298 37.31 13.24 34.15
N ILE A 299 37.66 12.68 35.31
CA ILE A 299 37.58 11.26 35.60
C ILE A 299 36.30 11.02 36.39
N LEU A 300 35.41 10.20 35.83
CA LEU A 300 34.13 9.80 36.41
C LEU A 300 34.22 8.35 36.83
N ASP A 301 33.67 8.01 37.99
CA ASP A 301 33.38 6.63 38.37
C ASP A 301 31.89 6.44 38.68
N ASP A 302 31.42 5.20 38.57
CA ASP A 302 30.05 4.83 38.93
C ASP A 302 29.96 3.34 39.29
N GLU A 303 29.05 2.99 40.21
CA GLU A 303 28.64 1.62 40.48
C GLU A 303 27.31 1.27 39.83
N LYS A 304 27.32 0.23 39.01
CA LYS A 304 26.09 -0.33 38.43
C LYS A 304 25.76 -1.71 38.96
N TYR A 305 24.55 -1.85 39.48
CA TYR A 305 24.00 -3.15 39.90
C TYR A 305 23.24 -3.84 38.75
N PHE A 306 23.68 -5.03 38.38
CA PHE A 306 23.04 -5.93 37.42
C PHE A 306 22.39 -7.10 38.13
N LYS A 307 21.11 -7.33 37.88
CA LYS A 307 20.40 -8.51 38.43
C LYS A 307 20.65 -9.71 37.53
N LEU A 308 20.86 -10.88 38.13
CA LEU A 308 21.10 -12.13 37.41
C LEU A 308 19.84 -12.75 36.79
N SER A 309 18.65 -12.24 37.15
CA SER A 309 17.36 -12.83 36.78
C SER A 309 16.92 -12.61 35.32
N GLY A 310 17.78 -12.10 34.42
CA GLY A 310 17.49 -11.88 32.98
C GLY A 310 16.42 -10.82 32.67
N ASN A 311 15.73 -10.33 33.70
CA ASN A 311 14.55 -9.46 33.63
C ASN A 311 14.85 -7.98 33.41
N ASN A 312 16.12 -7.61 33.20
CA ASN A 312 16.56 -6.21 33.04
C ASN A 312 16.49 -5.72 31.60
N VAL A 313 16.24 -6.61 30.63
CA VAL A 313 16.07 -6.24 29.23
C VAL A 313 14.63 -5.80 29.03
N GLY A 314 14.41 -4.50 28.81
CA GLY A 314 13.06 -3.91 28.70
C GLY A 314 12.18 -4.55 27.63
N GLY A 315 12.78 -5.09 26.56
CA GLY A 315 12.06 -5.82 25.51
C GLY A 315 11.40 -7.12 25.99
N ASN A 316 11.92 -7.74 27.04
CA ASN A 316 11.44 -9.03 27.56
C ASN A 316 10.37 -8.88 28.65
N ALA A 317 9.95 -7.64 28.95
CA ALA A 317 8.94 -7.36 29.97
C ALA A 317 7.50 -7.51 29.46
N SER A 318 7.32 -7.63 28.14
CA SER A 318 6.02 -7.83 27.50
C SER A 318 5.76 -9.31 27.25
N PHE A 319 4.50 -9.72 27.31
CA PHE A 319 4.06 -11.06 26.94
C PHE A 319 3.07 -10.98 25.78
N TYR A 320 3.15 -11.95 24.87
CA TYR A 320 2.18 -12.09 23.78
C TYR A 320 0.99 -12.91 24.27
N SER A 321 -0.22 -12.48 23.93
CA SER A 321 -1.44 -13.24 24.23
C SER A 321 -2.56 -12.87 23.27
N THR A 322 -3.31 -13.87 22.81
CA THR A 322 -4.55 -13.69 22.05
C THR A 322 -5.69 -13.23 22.95
N ASN A 323 -5.69 -13.61 24.23
CA ASN A 323 -6.65 -13.14 25.23
C ASN A 323 -5.97 -12.97 26.60
N PRO A 324 -5.78 -11.72 27.08
CA PRO A 324 -5.20 -11.45 28.40
C PRO A 324 -5.98 -12.02 29.58
N VAL A 325 -7.21 -12.51 29.41
CA VAL A 325 -7.97 -13.13 30.50
C VAL A 325 -7.59 -14.60 30.69
N THR A 326 -7.29 -15.33 29.60
CA THR A 326 -7.00 -16.77 29.65
C THR A 326 -5.53 -17.11 29.94
N SER A 327 -4.61 -16.14 29.85
CA SER A 327 -3.19 -16.44 30.04
C SER A 327 -2.87 -16.85 31.49
N LEU A 328 -1.85 -17.70 31.64
CA LEU A 328 -1.45 -18.21 32.95
C LEU A 328 -0.90 -17.06 33.85
N PRO A 329 -1.14 -17.09 35.18
CA PRO A 329 -0.68 -16.06 36.09
C PRO A 329 0.84 -15.83 36.08
N ASN A 330 1.66 -16.87 35.89
CA ASN A 330 3.11 -16.77 35.79
C ASN A 330 3.60 -16.02 34.54
N ILE A 331 2.80 -15.97 33.47
CA ILE A 331 3.07 -15.22 32.25
C ILE A 331 2.63 -13.76 32.42
N LYS A 332 1.47 -13.54 33.05
CA LYS A 332 0.91 -12.19 33.29
C LYS A 332 1.68 -11.41 34.35
N PHE A 333 2.06 -12.09 35.42
CA PHE A 333 2.61 -11.48 36.62
C PHE A 333 4.05 -11.90 36.83
N GLN A 334 4.95 -10.94 36.63
CA GLN A 334 6.35 -11.11 36.96
C GLN A 334 6.55 -10.99 38.48
N LYS A 335 6.90 -12.11 39.13
CA LYS A 335 7.25 -12.11 40.55
C LYS A 335 8.63 -11.48 40.76
N ARG A 336 8.74 -10.50 41.65
CA ARG A 336 10.01 -9.84 42.01
C ARG A 336 10.39 -10.20 43.45
N LYS A 337 11.61 -10.70 43.65
CA LYS A 337 12.18 -10.91 44.98
C LYS A 337 12.69 -9.56 45.53
N LYS A 338 12.44 -9.27 46.81
CA LYS A 338 12.88 -8.02 47.47
C LYS A 338 14.41 -7.87 47.48
N PHE A 339 15.14 -8.98 47.67
CA PHE A 339 16.60 -9.03 47.68
C PHE A 339 17.10 -10.12 46.73
N GLU A 340 17.08 -9.84 45.43
CA GLU A 340 17.63 -10.77 44.44
C GLU A 340 19.17 -10.66 44.35
N PRO A 341 19.87 -11.76 44.02
CA PRO A 341 21.30 -11.71 43.75
C PRO A 341 21.61 -10.71 42.63
N LYS A 342 22.58 -9.84 42.90
CA LYS A 342 23.01 -8.78 42.00
C LYS A 342 24.54 -8.76 41.91
N LEU A 343 25.05 -8.41 40.74
CA LEU A 343 26.45 -8.11 40.50
C LEU A 343 26.60 -6.60 40.54
N MET A 344 27.52 -6.10 41.34
CA MET A 344 27.91 -4.70 41.31
C MET A 344 29.16 -4.60 40.45
N ILE A 345 29.11 -3.72 39.45
CA ILE A 345 30.22 -3.44 38.55
C ILE A 345 30.64 -1.99 38.81
N TRP A 346 31.91 -1.80 39.12
CA TRP A 346 32.53 -0.50 39.24
C TRP A 346 33.55 -0.31 38.11
N MET A 347 33.60 0.91 37.56
CA MET A 347 34.56 1.30 36.54
C MET A 347 34.73 2.83 36.57
N ALA A 348 35.96 3.30 36.40
CA ALA A 348 36.27 4.70 36.16
C ALA A 348 36.54 4.95 34.66
N MET A 349 36.24 6.16 34.19
CA MET A 349 36.45 6.56 32.80
C MET A 349 36.74 8.05 32.65
N PHE A 350 37.42 8.39 31.56
CA PHE A 350 37.60 9.76 31.10
C PHE A 350 37.53 9.81 29.57
N SER A 351 37.81 10.96 28.99
CA SER A 351 37.68 11.23 27.55
C SER A 351 38.42 10.25 26.63
N LYS A 352 39.52 9.63 27.08
CA LYS A 352 40.39 8.78 26.24
C LYS A 352 40.55 7.33 26.72
N GLY A 353 39.90 6.93 27.81
CA GLY A 353 40.10 5.59 28.36
C GLY A 353 39.16 5.21 29.49
N VAL A 354 39.22 3.93 29.85
CA VAL A 354 38.47 3.32 30.96
C VAL A 354 39.43 2.51 31.85
N SER A 355 39.13 2.44 33.14
CA SER A 355 39.88 1.63 34.10
C SER A 355 39.58 0.15 33.93
N ASP A 356 40.34 -0.68 34.64
CA ASP A 356 39.94 -2.06 34.86
C ASP A 356 38.60 -2.12 35.61
N VAL A 357 37.82 -3.15 35.28
CA VAL A 357 36.48 -3.33 35.81
C VAL A 357 36.54 -4.16 37.09
N TYR A 358 36.01 -3.63 38.18
CA TYR A 358 35.84 -4.38 39.41
C TYR A 358 34.43 -4.98 39.49
N ILE A 359 34.35 -6.29 39.68
CA ILE A 359 33.09 -7.03 39.79
C ILE A 359 32.95 -7.56 41.22
N HIS A 360 31.99 -7.02 41.95
CA HIS A 360 31.65 -7.49 43.29
C HIS A 360 30.40 -8.37 43.27
N ARG A 361 30.55 -9.60 43.75
CA ARG A 361 29.44 -10.54 43.95
C ARG A 361 28.92 -10.38 45.37
N GLY A 362 27.84 -9.62 45.54
CA GLY A 362 27.29 -9.33 46.86
C GLY A 362 25.77 -9.13 46.85
N LYS A 363 25.12 -9.53 47.94
CA LYS A 363 23.69 -9.19 48.17
C LYS A 363 23.53 -7.75 48.67
N GLN A 364 24.57 -7.19 49.28
CA GLN A 364 24.57 -5.90 49.96
C GLN A 364 25.24 -4.80 49.12
N ALA A 365 25.13 -3.57 49.58
CA ALA A 365 25.83 -2.42 48.98
C ALA A 365 27.33 -2.48 49.30
N VAL A 366 28.12 -1.78 48.49
CA VAL A 366 29.58 -1.67 48.68
C VAL A 366 29.87 -0.97 49.99
N LEU A 367 30.75 -1.56 50.80
CA LEU A 367 31.28 -0.94 52.00
C LEU A 367 32.45 0.00 51.67
N GLN A 368 32.68 1.01 52.50
CA GLN A 368 33.79 1.96 52.35
C GLN A 368 35.15 1.28 52.18
N THR A 369 35.39 0.17 52.88
CA THR A 369 36.64 -0.60 52.83
C THR A 369 36.83 -1.30 51.50
N THR A 370 35.75 -1.80 50.91
CA THR A 370 35.77 -2.43 49.59
C THR A 370 36.00 -1.39 48.51
N TYR A 371 35.34 -0.24 48.61
CA TYR A 371 35.54 0.88 47.70
C TYR A 371 36.99 1.37 47.73
N LEU A 372 37.53 1.63 48.92
CA LEU A 372 38.93 2.06 49.08
C LEU A 372 39.93 1.05 48.51
N LYS A 373 39.79 -0.23 48.88
CA LYS A 373 40.77 -1.26 48.53
C LYS A 373 40.70 -1.66 47.05
N GLU A 374 39.50 -1.88 46.53
CA GLU A 374 39.30 -2.46 45.20
C GLU A 374 39.05 -1.40 44.14
N CYS A 375 38.22 -0.39 44.42
CA CYS A 375 37.91 0.66 43.44
C CYS A 375 39.02 1.72 43.38
N ILE A 376 39.41 2.31 44.52
CA ILE A 376 40.39 3.39 44.54
C ILE A 376 41.81 2.84 44.33
N ASN A 377 42.29 2.00 45.23
CA ASN A 377 43.71 1.59 45.24
C ASN A 377 44.11 0.70 44.07
N LYS A 378 43.24 -0.22 43.64
CA LYS A 378 43.54 -1.15 42.54
C LYS A 378 43.01 -0.68 41.18
N GLY A 379 41.96 0.14 41.16
CA GLY A 379 41.32 0.60 39.94
C GLY A 379 41.74 2.01 39.56
N LEU A 380 41.33 3.00 40.36
CA LEU A 380 41.44 4.41 40.04
C LEU A 380 42.89 4.91 40.03
N LEU A 381 43.67 4.62 41.06
CA LEU A 381 45.04 5.17 41.18
C LEU A 381 45.97 4.65 40.08
N PRO A 382 46.06 3.33 39.78
CA PRO A 382 46.86 2.85 38.65
C PRO A 382 46.40 3.42 37.31
N PHE A 383 45.09 3.67 37.18
CA PHE A 383 44.52 4.27 35.99
C PHE A 383 44.91 5.75 35.83
N ILE A 384 44.89 6.53 36.90
CA ILE A 384 45.37 7.92 36.93
C ILE A 384 46.86 7.96 36.61
N GLU A 385 47.66 7.14 37.29
CA GLU A 385 49.11 7.06 37.06
C GLU A 385 49.43 6.76 35.60
N LYS A 386 48.68 5.87 34.95
CA LYS A 386 48.91 5.50 33.56
C LYS A 386 48.62 6.62 32.55
N TYR A 387 47.63 7.48 32.80
CA TYR A 387 47.10 8.42 31.79
C TYR A 387 47.26 9.90 32.13
N HIS A 388 47.47 10.26 33.39
CA HIS A 388 47.40 11.64 33.89
C HIS A 388 48.62 12.05 34.74
N HIS A 389 49.84 11.79 34.25
CA HIS A 389 51.09 12.17 34.92
C HIS A 389 51.25 13.68 35.21
N ASN A 390 50.57 14.53 34.45
CA ASN A 390 50.69 15.99 34.57
C ASN A 390 49.79 16.61 35.66
N GLY A 391 49.01 15.81 36.38
CA GLY A 391 48.14 16.29 37.46
C GLY A 391 46.97 17.17 36.99
N ASN A 392 46.77 17.34 35.68
CA ASN A 392 45.71 18.18 35.13
C ASN A 392 44.39 17.41 34.95
N TYR A 393 43.91 16.83 36.05
CA TYR A 393 42.66 16.07 36.07
C TYR A 393 41.76 16.49 37.23
N LEU A 394 40.47 16.17 37.11
CA LEU A 394 39.47 16.33 38.15
C LEU A 394 38.75 15.00 38.34
N PHE A 395 38.94 14.37 39.50
CA PHE A 395 38.13 13.23 39.90
C PHE A 395 36.76 13.71 40.39
N TRP A 396 35.69 13.13 39.83
CA TRP A 396 34.31 13.49 40.16
C TRP A 396 33.46 12.25 40.47
N PRO A 397 33.48 11.78 41.73
CA PRO A 397 32.64 10.68 42.17
C PRO A 397 31.19 11.13 42.43
N ASP A 398 30.29 10.15 42.51
CA ASP A 398 28.92 10.37 42.98
C ASP A 398 28.89 10.72 44.49
N LEU A 399 27.71 11.10 45.01
CA LEU A 399 27.51 11.50 46.41
C LEU A 399 27.26 10.33 47.39
N ALA A 400 27.68 9.11 47.05
CA ALA A 400 27.53 7.97 47.95
C ALA A 400 28.38 8.15 49.22
N SER A 401 27.83 7.75 50.37
CA SER A 401 28.49 7.93 51.67
C SER A 401 29.85 7.23 51.76
N ALA A 402 30.03 6.11 51.04
CA ALA A 402 31.29 5.39 51.00
C ALA A 402 32.44 6.23 50.40
N HIS A 403 32.16 7.05 49.39
CA HIS A 403 33.15 7.85 48.66
C HIS A 403 33.67 9.02 49.49
N TYR A 404 32.87 9.48 50.45
CA TYR A 404 33.20 10.62 51.32
C TYR A 404 33.59 10.21 52.75
N SER A 405 33.83 8.93 52.98
CA SER A 405 34.43 8.46 54.23
C SER A 405 35.82 9.07 54.43
N ASN A 406 36.22 9.31 55.69
CA ASN A 406 37.50 9.97 56.00
C ASN A 406 38.68 9.22 55.39
N LEU A 407 38.69 7.89 55.50
CA LEU A 407 39.73 7.02 54.92
C LEU A 407 39.88 7.20 53.40
N VAL A 408 38.77 7.36 52.68
CA VAL A 408 38.82 7.55 51.22
C VAL A 408 39.30 8.95 50.88
N LYS A 409 38.86 9.97 51.62
CA LYS A 409 39.32 11.36 51.41
C LYS A 409 40.82 11.50 51.69
N GLU A 410 41.28 10.96 52.81
CA GLU A 410 42.70 10.95 53.17
C GLU A 410 43.52 10.29 52.05
N ARG A 411 43.09 9.12 51.56
CA ARG A 411 43.78 8.43 50.46
C ARG A 411 43.77 9.18 49.13
N LEU A 412 42.76 10.01 48.85
CA LEU A 412 42.70 10.83 47.62
C LEU A 412 43.48 12.15 47.75
N HIS A 413 43.87 12.53 48.96
CA HIS A 413 44.69 13.71 49.23
C HIS A 413 46.19 13.40 49.29
N GLU A 414 46.55 12.16 49.62
CA GLU A 414 47.89 11.57 49.40
C GLU A 414 48.23 11.51 47.91
#